data_AF-A0A8S2INF5-F1
#
_entry.id   AF-A0A8S2INF5-F1
#
_cell.length_a   1.000
_cell.length_b   1.000
_cell.length_c   1.000
_cell.angle_alpha   90.00
_cell.angle_beta   90.00
_cell.angle_gamma   90.00
#
_symmetry.space_group_name_H-M   'P 1'
#
loop_
_entity.id
_entity.type
_entity.pdbx_description
1 polymer ?
#
loop_
_entity_poly.entity_id
_entity_poly.type
_entity_poly.pdbx_seq_one_letter_code
_entity_poly.pdbx_strand_id
1 'polypeptide(L)'
;MELSFVVIIVLTLFCIYIQSINTVLLFSVDDLLNPAKLIYVKERSNGKSLGFGKSVTWLENGNKAVLLANYYSIVDYAWSSSQIQIYDNNLSALLSHFPNNYQTLSSYFNPSFLNIISTSTSLIIVDITGNIQVIQPTPPGYYAATSTGDSDILTYSAQVPCTGGMFKNQTSLEPCLLCPIGTKASNIANIECTPCSSLSFCPFGSVNDVSYTKLEPIIPHKTYPNSPDNSLFDDILIQNMFSIGTTGRCIMQSPLFWVLFIMSVAFIMLITVSICHLFPRCNRITDTVKCVLRHTFNCQRNSYFAQYQVSGALIISLDALTTCVKHADDNATITTDIVLPWTDSNQQSFQVQIILLGPHTIGGFRHMVCHLRSVKS
;
A
#
# COMPACT_ATOMS: atom_id res chain seq x y z
N MET A 1 8.53 28.54 9.92
CA MET A 1 7.62 27.42 10.26
C MET A 1 7.62 27.35 11.78
N GLU A 2 6.69 28.05 12.43
CA GLU A 2 6.59 28.07 13.90
C GLU A 2 6.02 26.72 14.35
N LEU A 3 6.76 25.99 15.20
CA LEU A 3 6.22 24.83 15.91
C LEU A 3 5.24 25.36 16.96
N SER A 4 3.95 25.40 16.61
CA SER A 4 2.90 25.63 17.60
C SER A 4 2.64 24.32 18.34
N PHE A 5 3.01 24.28 19.62
CA PHE A 5 2.65 23.19 20.54
C PHE A 5 1.26 23.47 21.11
N VAL A 6 0.32 22.55 20.92
CA VAL A 6 -1.00 22.60 21.56
C VAL A 6 -1.01 21.63 22.72
N VAL A 7 -1.17 22.15 23.94
CA VAL A 7 -1.27 21.37 25.18
C VAL A 7 -2.73 21.40 25.64
N ILE A 8 -3.41 20.25 25.65
CA ILE A 8 -4.79 20.10 26.14
C ILE A 8 -4.76 19.37 27.48
N ILE A 9 -5.39 19.93 28.52
CA ILE A 9 -5.40 19.42 29.91
C ILE A 9 -6.84 19.05 30.29
N VAL A 10 -7.08 17.80 30.72
CA VAL A 10 -8.39 17.34 31.23
C VAL A 10 -8.22 16.57 32.55
N LEU A 11 -9.03 16.93 33.55
CA LEU A 11 -8.92 16.53 34.97
C LEU A 11 -9.63 15.19 35.24
N THR A 12 -8.91 14.06 35.18
CA THR A 12 -9.21 12.80 35.93
C THR A 12 -8.13 11.73 35.71
N LEU A 13 -7.35 11.87 34.63
CA LEU A 13 -6.04 11.26 34.44
C LEU A 13 -5.23 12.28 33.64
N PHE A 14 -4.17 12.83 34.20
CA PHE A 14 -3.41 13.87 33.52
C PHE A 14 -2.53 13.25 32.43
N CYS A 15 -3.03 13.30 31.19
CA CYS A 15 -2.27 12.91 29.99
C CYS A 15 -2.00 14.13 29.11
N ILE A 16 -0.73 14.52 29.01
CA ILE A 16 -0.28 15.58 28.11
C ILE A 16 0.15 14.93 26.80
N TYR A 17 -0.23 15.50 25.66
CA TYR A 17 0.21 15.03 24.34
C TYR A 17 0.95 16.13 23.60
N ILE A 18 2.07 15.78 22.98
CA ILE A 18 2.87 16.67 22.12
C ILE A 18 2.82 16.09 20.70
N GLN A 19 2.19 16.82 19.77
CA GLN A 19 2.16 16.45 18.35
C GLN A 19 3.46 16.87 17.67
N SER A 20 4.35 15.91 17.45
CA SER A 20 5.51 16.08 16.57
C SER A 20 5.18 15.42 15.24
N ILE A 21 4.71 16.22 14.28
CA ILE A 21 4.39 16.01 12.84
C ILE A 21 3.80 14.65 12.41
N ASN A 22 4.24 13.48 12.88
CA ASN A 22 3.67 12.15 12.61
C ASN A 22 3.59 11.23 13.84
N THR A 23 3.86 11.74 15.05
CA THR A 23 3.91 10.95 16.27
C THR A 23 3.05 11.58 17.36
N VAL A 24 2.24 10.75 18.01
CA VAL A 24 1.49 11.08 19.22
C VAL A 24 2.19 10.43 20.40
N LEU A 25 2.59 11.27 21.36
CA LEU A 25 3.28 10.85 22.59
C LEU A 25 2.32 10.92 23.76
N LEU A 26 2.03 9.77 24.38
CA LEU A 26 1.24 9.67 25.60
C LEU A 26 2.14 9.80 26.82
N PHE A 27 1.83 10.77 27.66
CA PHE A 27 2.43 10.96 28.98
C PHE A 27 1.39 10.72 30.07
N SER A 28 1.82 10.30 31.26
CA SER A 28 1.05 10.26 32.49
C SER A 28 1.69 11.23 33.48
N VAL A 29 0.91 11.99 34.23
CA VAL A 29 1.44 12.75 35.37
C VAL A 29 1.54 11.83 36.58
N ASP A 30 2.61 12.02 37.35
CA ASP A 30 2.80 11.40 38.65
C ASP A 30 1.97 12.13 39.71
N ASP A 31 0.71 11.73 39.86
CA ASP A 31 -0.25 12.39 40.76
C ASP A 31 0.13 12.30 42.25
N LEU A 32 1.01 11.37 42.64
CA LEU A 32 1.29 11.08 44.05
C LEU A 32 2.55 11.74 44.58
N LEU A 33 3.59 11.88 43.76
CA LEU A 33 4.90 12.34 44.24
C LEU A 33 5.32 13.68 43.65
N ASN A 34 5.00 13.97 42.38
CA ASN A 34 5.40 15.21 41.71
C ASN A 34 4.45 15.54 40.55
N PRO A 35 3.40 16.36 40.76
CA PRO A 35 2.45 16.71 39.69
C PRO A 35 3.08 17.52 38.54
N ALA A 36 4.31 18.02 38.73
CA ALA A 36 5.09 18.68 37.69
C ALA A 36 5.87 17.70 36.77
N LYS A 37 5.93 16.41 37.12
CA LYS A 37 6.69 15.42 36.37
C LYS A 37 5.78 14.64 35.43
N LEU A 38 6.08 14.73 34.14
CA LEU A 38 5.49 13.90 33.10
C LEU A 38 6.30 12.62 32.94
N ILE A 39 5.62 11.48 33.06
CA ILE A 39 6.17 10.16 32.79
C ILE A 39 5.72 9.76 31.39
N TYR A 40 6.67 9.52 30.50
CA TYR A 40 6.38 8.97 29.19
C TYR A 40 5.81 7.55 29.34
N VAL A 41 4.64 7.30 28.72
CA VAL A 41 3.99 5.99 28.74
C VAL A 41 4.22 5.28 27.43
N LYS A 42 3.90 5.93 26.31
CA LYS A 42 3.91 5.29 24.99
C LYS A 42 3.91 6.29 23.85
N GLU A 43 4.43 5.89 22.71
CA GLU A 43 4.31 6.62 21.46
C GLU A 43 3.53 5.82 20.42
N ARG A 44 2.84 6.54 19.55
CA ARG A 44 2.26 5.99 18.32
C ARG A 44 2.72 6.85 17.16
N SER A 45 3.44 6.24 16.24
CA SER A 45 3.74 6.80 14.93
C SER A 45 2.92 6.09 13.86
N ASN A 46 2.49 6.80 12.82
CA ASN A 46 1.66 6.22 11.76
C ASN A 46 2.50 5.60 10.62
N GLY A 47 3.84 5.54 10.77
CA GLY A 47 4.79 4.90 9.85
C GLY A 47 4.80 5.40 8.40
N LYS A 48 3.95 6.37 8.06
CA LYS A 48 3.74 6.94 6.72
C LYS A 48 3.82 8.47 6.82
N SER A 49 3.80 9.17 5.70
CA SER A 49 3.64 10.65 5.58
C SER A 49 2.29 11.17 6.12
N LEU A 50 1.70 10.42 7.05
CA LEU A 50 0.45 10.65 7.72
C LEU A 50 0.73 11.43 8.99
N GLY A 51 0.38 12.72 8.96
CA GLY A 51 0.38 13.50 10.17
C GLY A 51 -0.79 13.07 11.05
N PHE A 52 -0.51 12.71 12.31
CA PHE A 52 -1.58 12.77 13.30
C PHE A 52 -2.02 14.22 13.39
N GLY A 53 -3.30 14.44 13.11
CA GLY A 53 -3.95 15.74 13.06
C GLY A 53 -3.92 16.43 14.41
N LYS A 54 -4.26 17.72 14.37
CA LYS A 54 -4.02 18.71 15.44
C LYS A 54 -4.78 18.49 16.75
N SER A 55 -5.59 17.43 16.86
CA SER A 55 -6.50 17.25 17.98
C SER A 55 -6.58 15.81 18.46
N VAL A 56 -6.54 15.68 19.79
CA VAL A 56 -6.72 14.43 20.53
C VAL A 56 -7.74 14.72 21.61
N THR A 57 -8.66 13.80 21.81
CA THR A 57 -9.72 13.94 22.80
C THR A 57 -10.06 12.58 23.41
N TRP A 58 -10.81 12.57 24.51
CA TRP A 58 -11.06 11.36 25.30
C TRP A 58 -12.55 11.06 25.39
N LEU A 59 -12.94 9.81 25.18
CA LEU A 59 -14.32 9.35 25.31
C LEU A 59 -14.50 8.48 26.56
N GLU A 60 -15.76 8.33 26.97
CA GLU A 60 -16.17 7.39 28.02
C GLU A 60 -15.37 7.58 29.32
N ASN A 61 -15.26 8.83 29.78
CA ASN A 61 -14.52 9.22 30.98
C ASN A 61 -13.02 8.82 30.96
N GLY A 62 -12.38 8.82 29.79
CA GLY A 62 -10.94 8.57 29.65
C GLY A 62 -10.58 7.14 29.26
N ASN A 63 -11.56 6.26 29.05
CA ASN A 63 -11.30 4.86 28.67
C ASN A 63 -10.87 4.68 27.21
N LYS A 64 -11.19 5.65 26.35
CA LYS A 64 -10.87 5.59 24.92
C LYS A 64 -10.23 6.89 24.46
N ALA A 65 -9.12 6.77 23.73
CA ALA A 65 -8.44 7.90 23.12
C ALA A 65 -8.94 8.08 21.68
N VAL A 66 -9.26 9.30 21.31
CA VAL A 66 -9.72 9.66 19.96
C VAL A 66 -8.69 10.58 19.34
N LEU A 67 -8.12 10.13 18.24
CA LEU A 67 -7.08 10.83 17.52
C LEU A 67 -7.64 11.28 16.17
N LEU A 68 -7.53 12.56 15.86
CA LEU A 68 -7.72 13.04 14.51
C LEU A 68 -6.45 12.72 13.71
N ALA A 69 -6.56 12.02 12.58
CA ALA A 69 -5.48 11.73 11.66
C ALA A 69 -5.75 12.43 10.31
N ASN A 70 -4.86 13.32 9.90
CA ASN A 70 -5.00 14.08 8.65
C ASN A 70 -4.06 13.52 7.58
N TYR A 71 -4.61 13.22 6.41
CA TYR A 71 -3.90 12.71 5.26
C TYR A 71 -3.47 13.89 4.37
N TYR A 72 -2.17 13.98 4.12
CA TYR A 72 -1.59 15.00 3.24
C TYR A 72 -1.26 14.37 1.88
N SER A 73 -1.60 15.07 0.81
CA SER A 73 -1.04 14.78 -0.51
C SER A 73 0.45 15.15 -0.49
N ILE A 74 1.33 14.21 -0.84
CA ILE A 74 2.77 14.46 -0.96
C ILE A 74 3.05 15.46 -2.09
N VAL A 75 2.20 15.46 -3.12
CA VAL A 75 2.39 16.29 -4.33
C VAL A 75 2.09 17.76 -4.03
N ASP A 76 1.00 18.02 -3.32
CA ASP A 76 0.47 19.39 -3.15
C ASP A 76 0.69 19.94 -1.74
N TYR A 77 1.19 19.12 -0.81
CA TYR A 77 1.25 19.41 0.63
C TYR A 77 -0.09 19.92 1.20
N ALA A 78 -1.20 19.59 0.53
CA ALA A 78 -2.54 19.98 0.88
C ALA A 78 -3.25 18.87 1.68
N TRP A 79 -4.17 19.27 2.56
CA TRP A 79 -5.06 18.35 3.26
C TRP A 79 -5.98 17.68 2.24
N SER A 80 -5.89 16.36 2.15
CA SER A 80 -6.65 15.56 1.18
C SER A 80 -7.84 14.85 1.83
N SER A 81 -7.67 14.33 3.03
CA SER A 81 -8.74 13.70 3.81
C SER A 81 -8.39 13.62 5.29
N SER A 82 -9.38 13.43 6.13
CA SER A 82 -9.23 13.23 7.57
C SER A 82 -9.93 11.96 8.00
N GLN A 83 -9.37 11.31 9.01
CA GLN A 83 -9.94 10.14 9.64
C GLN A 83 -9.78 10.28 11.15
N ILE A 84 -10.84 10.00 11.87
CA ILE A 84 -10.83 9.90 13.32
C ILE A 84 -10.55 8.45 13.67
N GLN A 85 -9.57 8.22 14.51
CA GLN A 85 -9.13 6.90 14.97
C GLN A 85 -9.41 6.79 16.46
N ILE A 86 -10.14 5.75 16.86
CA ILE A 86 -10.50 5.48 18.25
C ILE A 86 -9.66 4.31 18.73
N TYR A 87 -8.94 4.54 19.82
CA TYR A 87 -8.05 3.59 20.46
C TYR A 87 -8.52 3.25 21.87
N ASP A 88 -8.01 2.13 22.39
CA ASP A 88 -8.06 1.84 23.81
C ASP A 88 -7.26 2.88 24.62
N ASN A 89 -7.49 2.92 25.94
CA ASN A 89 -6.80 3.81 26.88
C ASN A 89 -5.26 3.76 26.76
N ASN A 90 -4.70 2.62 26.34
CA ASN A 90 -3.26 2.38 26.25
C ASN A 90 -2.67 2.58 24.85
N LEU A 91 -3.44 3.11 23.89
CA LEU A 91 -3.04 3.30 22.49
C LEU A 91 -2.40 2.03 21.88
N SER A 92 -2.85 0.85 22.31
CA SER A 92 -2.32 -0.45 21.90
C SER A 92 -2.99 -0.95 20.64
N ALA A 93 -4.32 -0.83 20.57
CA ALA A 93 -5.14 -1.36 19.50
C ALA A 93 -6.08 -0.27 18.96
N LEU A 94 -6.14 -0.17 17.64
CA LEU A 94 -7.16 0.62 16.96
C LEU A 94 -8.50 -0.12 17.11
N LEU A 95 -9.44 0.46 17.84
CA LEU A 95 -10.77 -0.12 18.08
C LEU A 95 -11.68 0.14 16.89
N SER A 96 -11.69 1.39 16.39
CA SER A 96 -12.50 1.78 15.24
C SER A 96 -11.99 3.06 14.60
N HIS A 97 -12.56 3.42 13.45
CA HIS A 97 -12.26 4.66 12.77
C HIS A 97 -13.51 5.24 12.09
N PHE A 98 -13.52 6.54 11.88
CA PHE A 98 -14.57 7.29 11.21
C PHE A 98 -13.95 8.29 10.21
N PRO A 99 -14.49 8.44 8.99
CA PRO A 99 -15.57 7.64 8.40
C PRO A 99 -15.12 6.21 8.08
N ASN A 100 -16.07 5.28 7.99
CA ASN A 100 -15.85 3.88 7.58
C ASN A 100 -16.94 3.39 6.63
N ASN A 101 -16.90 2.12 6.23
CA ASN A 101 -17.85 1.53 5.27
C ASN A 101 -19.33 1.64 5.70
N TYR A 102 -19.61 1.77 7.00
CA TYR A 102 -20.98 1.91 7.53
C TYR A 102 -21.31 3.34 7.95
N GLN A 103 -20.29 4.17 8.13
CA GLN A 103 -20.37 5.55 8.60
C GLN A 103 -19.72 6.47 7.56
N THR A 104 -20.43 6.76 6.47
CA THR A 104 -19.96 7.62 5.38
C THR A 104 -20.14 9.09 5.74
N LEU A 105 -19.28 10.00 5.32
CA LEU A 105 -19.53 11.43 5.53
C LEU A 105 -20.78 11.89 4.78
N SER A 106 -21.50 12.85 5.36
CA SER A 106 -22.59 13.55 4.66
C SER A 106 -22.02 14.28 3.45
N SER A 107 -22.79 14.37 2.35
CA SER A 107 -22.37 15.10 1.14
C SER A 107 -22.08 16.59 1.38
N TYR A 108 -22.65 17.15 2.46
CA TYR A 108 -22.45 18.53 2.88
C TYR A 108 -21.21 18.72 3.75
N PHE A 109 -20.62 17.63 4.25
CA PHE A 109 -19.49 17.68 5.17
C PHE A 109 -18.17 17.51 4.40
N ASN A 110 -17.21 18.38 4.66
CA ASN A 110 -15.91 18.29 4.00
C ASN A 110 -15.13 17.07 4.51
N PRO A 111 -14.43 16.30 3.64
CA PRO A 111 -13.58 15.20 4.08
C PRO A 111 -12.37 15.65 4.92
N SER A 112 -12.06 16.94 4.98
CA SER A 112 -10.99 17.50 5.82
C SER A 112 -11.56 18.05 7.13
N PHE A 113 -11.08 17.54 8.27
CA PHE A 113 -11.53 17.95 9.59
C PHE A 113 -10.55 18.95 10.21
N LEU A 114 -11.11 20.02 10.76
CA LEU A 114 -10.37 21.07 11.45
C LEU A 114 -10.08 20.69 12.90
N ASN A 115 -11.09 20.18 13.62
CA ASN A 115 -10.97 19.85 15.04
C ASN A 115 -11.94 18.73 15.44
N ILE A 116 -11.59 18.03 16.53
CA ILE A 116 -12.48 17.12 17.25
C ILE A 116 -12.60 17.58 18.70
N ILE A 117 -13.80 17.48 19.24
CA ILE A 117 -14.13 17.84 20.63
C ILE A 117 -14.94 16.68 21.19
N SER A 118 -14.46 16.03 22.26
CA SER A 118 -15.29 15.10 23.00
C SER A 118 -16.09 15.80 24.08
N THR A 119 -17.26 15.23 24.34
CA THR A 119 -18.02 15.43 25.57
C THR A 119 -18.00 14.11 26.35
N SER A 120 -18.64 14.06 27.52
CA SER A 120 -18.73 12.81 28.29
C SER A 120 -19.39 11.66 27.53
N THR A 121 -20.22 11.96 26.52
CA THR A 121 -20.97 10.97 25.77
C THR A 121 -20.73 11.04 24.26
N SER A 122 -20.62 12.25 23.70
CA SER A 122 -20.66 12.48 22.25
C SER A 122 -19.33 12.98 21.72
N LEU A 123 -19.08 12.72 20.44
CA LEU A 123 -17.94 13.25 19.70
C LEU A 123 -18.43 14.31 18.71
N ILE A 124 -17.86 15.50 18.77
CA ILE A 124 -18.17 16.61 17.88
C ILE A 124 -16.99 16.78 16.93
N ILE A 125 -17.29 16.86 15.64
CA ILE A 125 -16.33 17.02 14.55
C ILE A 125 -16.64 18.34 13.87
N VAL A 126 -15.60 19.14 13.66
CA VAL A 126 -15.71 20.41 12.94
C VAL A 126 -14.88 20.29 11.67
N ASP A 127 -15.50 20.54 10.52
CA ASP A 127 -14.80 20.54 9.23
C ASP A 127 -14.14 21.90 8.92
N ILE A 128 -13.37 21.96 7.84
CA ILE A 128 -12.67 23.19 7.41
C ILE A 128 -13.62 24.31 6.93
N THR A 129 -14.86 23.98 6.60
CA THR A 129 -15.90 24.93 6.19
C THR A 129 -16.73 25.44 7.37
N GLY A 130 -16.51 24.92 8.57
CA GLY A 130 -17.23 25.29 9.79
C GLY A 130 -18.50 24.48 10.02
N ASN A 131 -18.76 23.43 9.24
CA ASN A 131 -19.86 22.51 9.51
C ASN A 131 -19.52 21.63 10.71
N ILE A 132 -20.56 21.27 11.45
CA ILE A 132 -20.44 20.53 12.70
C ILE A 132 -21.18 19.20 12.55
N GLN A 133 -20.47 18.10 12.80
CA GLN A 133 -21.06 16.77 12.90
C GLN A 133 -20.97 16.26 14.33
N VAL A 134 -22.12 15.93 14.92
CA VAL A 134 -22.20 15.36 16.27
C VAL A 134 -22.48 13.87 16.16
N ILE A 135 -21.52 13.05 16.56
CA ILE A 135 -21.68 11.60 16.68
C ILE A 135 -22.03 11.27 18.12
N GLN A 136 -23.20 10.67 18.31
CA GLN A 136 -23.71 10.27 19.62
C GLN A 136 -23.49 8.76 19.83
N PRO A 137 -23.23 8.34 21.07
CA PRO A 137 -23.07 6.92 21.38
C PRO A 137 -24.44 6.27 21.24
N THR A 138 -24.46 5.10 20.62
CA THR A 138 -25.70 4.36 20.37
C THR A 138 -25.86 3.23 21.37
N PRO A 139 -27.10 2.88 21.76
CA PRO A 139 -27.35 1.78 22.67
C PRO A 139 -26.91 0.44 22.07
N PRO A 140 -26.81 -0.63 22.90
CA PRO A 140 -26.50 -1.97 22.41
C PRO A 140 -27.46 -2.39 21.29
N GLY A 141 -26.93 -3.07 20.27
CA GLY A 141 -27.66 -3.42 19.05
C GLY A 141 -27.77 -2.31 18.00
N TYR A 142 -27.28 -1.09 18.25
CA TYR A 142 -27.33 0.00 17.28
C TYR A 142 -25.94 0.60 17.04
N TYR A 143 -25.70 1.14 15.86
CA TYR A 143 -24.51 1.94 15.55
C TYR A 143 -24.90 3.35 15.06
N ALA A 144 -23.98 4.30 15.23
CA ALA A 144 -24.16 5.67 14.78
C ALA A 144 -23.91 5.74 13.27
N ALA A 145 -24.94 5.68 12.43
CA ALA A 145 -24.78 5.97 11.01
C ALA A 145 -24.77 7.49 10.79
N THR A 146 -24.27 7.92 9.65
CA THR A 146 -24.35 9.34 9.29
C THR A 146 -25.78 9.65 8.88
N SER A 147 -26.45 10.54 9.63
CA SER A 147 -27.73 11.04 9.19
C SER A 147 -27.52 12.03 8.06
N THR A 148 -28.39 12.01 7.07
CA THR A 148 -28.68 13.20 6.28
C THR A 148 -29.42 14.16 7.22
N GLY A 149 -28.70 15.10 7.84
CA GLY A 149 -29.33 16.16 8.63
C GLY A 149 -30.19 17.05 7.73
N ASP A 150 -31.28 17.60 8.28
CA ASP A 150 -32.20 18.55 7.61
C ASP A 150 -31.61 19.97 7.46
N SER A 151 -30.37 20.21 7.92
CA SER A 151 -29.72 21.52 7.91
C SER A 151 -28.27 21.46 7.48
N ASP A 152 -27.85 22.43 6.65
CA ASP A 152 -26.52 22.47 6.01
C ASP A 152 -25.34 22.60 7.00
N ILE A 153 -25.56 23.11 8.22
CA ILE A 153 -24.48 23.48 9.15
C ILE A 153 -24.28 22.45 10.28
N LEU A 154 -25.35 21.82 10.77
CA LEU A 154 -25.31 20.92 11.92
C LEU A 154 -25.94 19.58 11.56
N THR A 155 -25.13 18.51 11.64
CA THR A 155 -25.56 17.15 11.35
C THR A 155 -25.40 16.26 12.57
N TYR A 156 -26.41 15.46 12.87
CA TYR A 156 -26.37 14.44 13.93
C TYR A 156 -26.18 13.05 13.32
N SER A 157 -25.53 12.14 14.04
CA SER A 157 -25.55 10.73 13.64
C SER A 157 -26.93 10.11 13.90
N ALA A 158 -27.45 9.37 12.93
CA ALA A 158 -28.67 8.57 13.10
C ALA A 158 -28.34 7.24 13.78
N GLN A 159 -29.27 6.73 14.59
CA GLN A 159 -29.14 5.39 15.16
C GLN A 159 -29.67 4.37 14.17
N VAL A 160 -28.81 3.48 13.69
CA VAL A 160 -29.17 2.40 12.76
C VAL A 160 -28.94 1.07 13.45
N PRO A 161 -29.89 0.14 13.40
CA PRO A 161 -29.72 -1.15 14.05
C PRO A 161 -28.66 -2.00 13.35
N CYS A 162 -27.93 -2.80 14.11
CA CYS A 162 -27.01 -3.79 13.56
C CYS A 162 -27.78 -4.77 12.66
N THR A 163 -27.27 -5.00 11.46
CA THR A 163 -27.83 -6.01 10.54
C THR A 163 -27.53 -7.42 11.03
N GLY A 164 -28.22 -8.42 10.46
CA GLY A 164 -27.90 -9.82 10.71
C GLY A 164 -26.42 -10.13 10.47
N GLY A 165 -25.85 -11.02 11.28
CA GLY A 165 -24.44 -11.38 11.29
C GLY A 165 -23.56 -10.43 12.10
N MET A 166 -24.13 -9.34 12.63
CA MET A 166 -23.43 -8.38 13.48
C MET A 166 -24.11 -8.23 14.84
N PHE A 167 -23.33 -7.79 15.82
CA PHE A 167 -23.79 -7.51 17.17
C PHE A 167 -23.07 -6.29 17.77
N LYS A 168 -23.66 -5.72 18.82
CA LYS A 168 -23.02 -4.71 19.66
C LYS A 168 -23.54 -4.80 21.08
N ASN A 169 -22.67 -5.12 22.03
CA ASN A 169 -23.06 -5.41 23.42
C ASN A 169 -22.98 -4.20 24.37
N GLN A 170 -22.40 -3.08 23.94
CA GLN A 170 -22.15 -1.92 24.78
C GLN A 170 -22.64 -0.63 24.13
N THR A 171 -22.99 0.35 24.96
CA THR A 171 -23.29 1.71 24.50
C THR A 171 -21.98 2.42 24.17
N SER A 172 -21.67 2.58 22.89
CA SER A 172 -20.42 3.21 22.45
C SER A 172 -20.57 3.90 21.09
N LEU A 173 -19.51 4.59 20.65
CA LEU A 173 -19.41 5.19 19.31
C LEU A 173 -18.93 4.20 18.23
N GLU A 174 -18.53 2.99 18.63
CA GLU A 174 -17.98 1.99 17.71
C GLU A 174 -19.07 1.42 16.78
N PRO A 175 -18.67 0.93 15.59
CA PRO A 175 -19.57 0.21 14.70
C PRO A 175 -19.98 -1.13 15.31
N CYS A 176 -20.99 -1.78 14.72
CA CYS A 176 -21.31 -3.16 15.06
C CYS A 176 -20.15 -4.09 14.69
N LEU A 177 -19.90 -5.10 15.53
CA LEU A 177 -18.89 -6.11 15.30
C LEU A 177 -19.51 -7.31 14.58
N LEU A 178 -18.74 -7.96 13.72
CA LEU A 178 -19.16 -9.21 13.08
C LEU A 178 -19.11 -10.37 14.09
N CYS A 179 -20.09 -11.27 14.00
CA CYS A 179 -20.10 -12.46 14.84
C CYS A 179 -18.88 -13.34 14.57
N PRO A 180 -18.17 -13.79 15.62
CA PRO A 180 -17.03 -14.69 15.47
C PRO A 180 -17.45 -16.04 14.88
N ILE A 181 -16.47 -16.78 14.35
CA ILE A 181 -16.67 -18.13 13.79
C ILE A 181 -17.35 -19.03 14.83
N GLY A 182 -18.33 -19.83 14.39
CA GLY A 182 -19.12 -20.70 15.27
C GLY A 182 -20.31 -20.02 15.97
N THR A 183 -20.50 -18.72 15.73
CA THR A 183 -21.66 -17.97 16.23
C THR A 183 -22.41 -17.27 15.09
N LYS A 184 -23.67 -16.93 15.33
CA LYS A 184 -24.56 -16.24 14.38
C LYS A 184 -25.42 -15.20 15.07
N ALA A 185 -25.96 -14.28 14.28
CA ALA A 185 -26.96 -13.35 14.73
C ALA A 185 -28.02 -13.14 13.64
N SER A 186 -29.21 -13.72 13.82
CA SER A 186 -30.23 -13.78 12.76
C SER A 186 -31.15 -12.56 12.72
N ASN A 187 -31.32 -11.85 13.84
CA ASN A 187 -32.24 -10.73 13.94
C ASN A 187 -31.57 -9.39 13.60
N ILE A 188 -32.35 -8.32 13.64
CA ILE A 188 -31.86 -6.94 13.58
C ILE A 188 -31.63 -6.46 15.03
N ALA A 189 -30.66 -5.57 15.22
CA ALA A 189 -30.29 -5.00 16.52
C ALA A 189 -29.80 -6.01 17.57
N ASN A 190 -29.00 -7.00 17.16
CA ASN A 190 -28.48 -8.00 18.11
C ASN A 190 -27.47 -7.39 19.08
N ILE A 191 -27.64 -7.74 20.35
CA ILE A 191 -26.73 -7.34 21.44
C ILE A 191 -25.59 -8.35 21.58
N GLU A 192 -25.84 -9.61 21.24
CA GLU A 192 -24.90 -10.73 21.34
C GLU A 192 -25.07 -11.70 20.17
N CYS A 193 -24.06 -12.54 19.95
CA CYS A 193 -24.14 -13.63 18.98
C CYS A 193 -24.51 -14.94 19.68
N THR A 194 -25.38 -15.71 19.04
CA THR A 194 -25.79 -17.04 19.51
C THR A 194 -24.89 -18.13 18.91
N PRO A 195 -24.55 -19.19 19.65
CA PRO A 195 -23.78 -20.30 19.11
C PRO A 195 -24.59 -21.05 18.03
N CYS A 196 -23.88 -21.59 17.05
CA CYS A 196 -24.51 -22.36 15.98
C CYS A 196 -24.84 -23.79 16.41
N SER A 197 -25.78 -24.42 15.70
CA SER A 197 -26.14 -25.81 15.98
C SER A 197 -24.95 -26.76 15.75
N SER A 198 -24.86 -27.83 16.54
CA SER A 198 -23.79 -28.83 16.43
C SER A 198 -23.71 -29.54 15.08
N LEU A 199 -24.79 -29.51 14.28
CA LEU A 199 -24.87 -30.07 12.93
C LEU A 199 -24.69 -29.01 11.83
N SER A 200 -24.15 -27.86 12.18
CA SER A 200 -23.93 -26.74 11.28
C SER A 200 -22.62 -26.03 11.56
N PHE A 201 -22.13 -25.34 10.55
CA PHE A 201 -21.02 -24.42 10.67
C PHE A 201 -21.50 -22.99 10.45
N CYS A 202 -20.88 -22.04 11.16
CA CYS A 202 -21.11 -20.63 10.96
C CYS A 202 -19.80 -19.92 10.62
N PRO A 203 -19.67 -19.39 9.40
CA PRO A 203 -18.55 -18.54 9.06
C PRO A 203 -18.60 -17.22 9.85
N PHE A 204 -17.52 -16.46 9.77
CA PHE A 204 -17.45 -15.12 10.33
C PHE A 204 -18.58 -14.24 9.76
N GLY A 205 -19.35 -13.58 10.64
CA GLY A 205 -20.48 -12.74 10.23
C GLY A 205 -21.73 -13.51 9.80
N SER A 206 -21.95 -14.75 10.26
CA SER A 206 -23.09 -15.56 9.79
C SER A 206 -24.44 -15.05 10.31
N VAL A 207 -25.42 -14.98 9.40
CA VAL A 207 -26.83 -14.71 9.74
C VAL A 207 -27.57 -15.99 10.12
N ASN A 208 -27.25 -17.10 9.44
CA ASN A 208 -27.95 -18.38 9.55
C ASN A 208 -26.94 -19.53 9.67
N ASP A 209 -27.38 -20.64 10.25
CA ASP A 209 -26.59 -21.87 10.29
C ASP A 209 -26.39 -22.42 8.87
N VAL A 210 -25.15 -22.76 8.51
CA VAL A 210 -24.86 -23.52 7.28
C VAL A 210 -24.78 -24.98 7.66
N SER A 211 -25.82 -25.75 7.33
CA SER A 211 -25.82 -27.20 7.61
C SER A 211 -24.69 -27.90 6.87
N TYR A 212 -24.01 -28.84 7.53
CA TYR A 212 -22.99 -29.68 6.91
C TYR A 212 -23.53 -30.46 5.70
N THR A 213 -24.83 -30.73 5.64
CA THR A 213 -25.47 -31.39 4.49
C THR A 213 -25.41 -30.58 3.20
N LYS A 214 -25.29 -29.25 3.29
CA LYS A 214 -25.15 -28.36 2.12
C LYS A 214 -23.72 -28.18 1.66
N LEU A 215 -22.76 -28.53 2.52
CA LEU A 215 -21.36 -28.57 2.15
C LEU A 215 -21.13 -29.90 1.45
N GLU A 216 -21.28 -29.92 0.11
CA GLU A 216 -20.76 -31.04 -0.65
C GLU A 216 -19.29 -31.20 -0.27
N PRO A 217 -18.86 -32.38 0.20
CA PRO A 217 -17.46 -32.61 0.44
C PRO A 217 -16.75 -32.38 -0.88
N ILE A 218 -16.00 -31.29 -0.99
CA ILE A 218 -15.02 -31.14 -2.05
C ILE A 218 -14.01 -32.24 -1.76
N ILE A 219 -14.26 -33.43 -2.33
CA ILE A 219 -13.25 -34.46 -2.44
C ILE A 219 -12.10 -33.76 -3.16
N PRO A 220 -10.91 -33.60 -2.56
CA PRO A 220 -9.80 -32.95 -3.22
C PRO A 220 -9.32 -33.83 -4.39
N HIS A 221 -10.06 -33.81 -5.50
CA HIS A 221 -9.72 -34.46 -6.76
C HIS A 221 -8.72 -33.60 -7.53
N LYS A 222 -7.62 -33.30 -6.85
CA LYS A 222 -6.29 -33.00 -7.36
C LYS A 222 -5.53 -32.59 -6.13
N THR A 223 -4.65 -33.46 -5.67
CA THR A 223 -3.49 -33.01 -4.92
C THR A 223 -2.90 -31.85 -5.72
N TYR A 224 -2.93 -30.65 -5.15
CA TYR A 224 -2.03 -29.60 -5.62
C TYR A 224 -0.66 -30.28 -5.75
N PRO A 225 0.04 -30.11 -6.89
CA PRO A 225 1.37 -30.69 -7.01
C PRO A 225 2.14 -30.29 -5.77
N ASN A 226 2.67 -31.28 -5.04
CA ASN A 226 3.38 -31.04 -3.79
C ASN A 226 4.37 -29.89 -4.04
N SER A 227 4.22 -28.81 -3.28
CA SER A 227 5.24 -27.79 -3.24
C SER A 227 6.56 -28.50 -2.88
N PRO A 228 7.66 -28.25 -3.61
CA PRO A 228 8.94 -28.82 -3.22
C PRO A 228 9.23 -28.44 -1.76
N ASP A 229 9.86 -29.34 -1.00
CA ASP A 229 10.14 -29.18 0.44
C ASP A 229 11.10 -28.01 0.78
N ASN A 230 11.44 -27.17 -0.20
CA ASN A 230 12.31 -26.01 -0.02
C ASN A 230 11.52 -24.85 0.60
N SER A 231 11.87 -24.47 1.83
CA SER A 231 11.31 -23.31 2.53
C SER A 231 11.98 -21.98 2.17
N LEU A 232 13.08 -22.02 1.42
CA LEU A 232 13.79 -20.82 0.98
C LEU A 232 13.14 -20.28 -0.28
N PHE A 233 12.63 -19.05 -0.19
CA PHE A 233 11.94 -18.39 -1.29
C PHE A 233 12.81 -18.28 -2.54
N ASP A 234 14.11 -18.05 -2.36
CA ASP A 234 15.07 -17.96 -3.46
C ASP A 234 15.21 -19.30 -4.20
N ASP A 235 15.19 -20.43 -3.49
CA ASP A 235 15.25 -21.75 -4.11
C ASP A 235 13.96 -22.09 -4.85
N ILE A 236 12.80 -21.69 -4.32
CA ILE A 236 11.51 -21.82 -5.01
C ILE A 236 11.53 -20.97 -6.28
N LEU A 237 12.06 -19.74 -6.21
CA LEU A 237 12.13 -18.85 -7.37
C LEU A 237 13.09 -19.39 -8.43
N ILE A 238 14.29 -19.81 -8.04
CA ILE A 238 15.26 -20.45 -8.93
C ILE A 238 14.65 -21.71 -9.53
N GLN A 239 14.05 -22.58 -8.71
CA GLN A 239 13.43 -23.81 -9.20
C GLN A 239 12.27 -23.52 -10.16
N ASN A 240 11.45 -22.50 -9.92
CA ASN A 240 10.39 -22.10 -10.84
C ASN A 240 10.91 -21.37 -12.10
N MET A 241 12.00 -20.61 -12.00
CA MET A 241 12.64 -19.94 -13.14
C MET A 241 13.39 -20.93 -14.04
N PHE A 242 13.90 -22.04 -13.49
CA PHE A 242 14.69 -23.05 -14.21
C PHE A 242 13.97 -24.39 -14.41
N SER A 243 12.75 -24.57 -13.90
CA SER A 243 11.91 -25.74 -14.20
C SER A 243 11.40 -25.64 -15.62
N ILE A 244 12.20 -26.16 -16.54
CA ILE A 244 11.84 -26.29 -17.94
C ILE A 244 10.84 -27.43 -18.03
N GLY A 245 9.56 -27.09 -18.24
CA GLY A 245 8.54 -28.07 -18.59
C GLY A 245 9.01 -28.91 -19.79
N THR A 246 8.77 -30.21 -19.75
CA THR A 246 9.25 -31.18 -20.78
C THR A 246 8.63 -30.96 -22.16
N THR A 247 7.69 -30.04 -22.30
CA THR A 247 7.07 -29.70 -23.58
C THR A 247 7.84 -28.57 -24.26
N GLY A 248 8.17 -28.74 -25.55
CA GLY A 248 8.96 -27.76 -26.31
C GLY A 248 8.35 -26.35 -26.37
N ARG A 249 7.03 -26.21 -26.14
CA ARG A 249 6.36 -24.91 -26.02
C ARG A 249 6.81 -24.13 -24.79
N CYS A 250 7.05 -24.79 -23.66
CA CYS A 250 7.56 -24.14 -22.45
C CYS A 250 9.00 -23.65 -22.63
N ILE A 251 9.82 -24.37 -23.40
CA ILE A 251 11.21 -23.96 -23.70
C ILE A 251 11.22 -22.65 -24.51
N MET A 252 10.42 -22.56 -25.57
CA MET A 252 10.37 -21.36 -26.43
C MET A 252 9.79 -20.12 -25.73
N GLN A 253 8.96 -20.32 -24.70
CA GLN A 253 8.37 -19.22 -23.93
C GLN A 253 9.25 -18.76 -22.76
N SER A 254 10.30 -19.53 -22.42
CA SER A 254 11.22 -19.17 -21.34
C SER A 254 12.06 -17.93 -21.71
N PRO A 255 12.19 -16.93 -20.82
CA PRO A 255 13.07 -15.78 -21.04
C PRO A 255 14.53 -16.17 -21.28
N LEU A 256 14.99 -17.25 -20.65
CA LEU A 256 16.36 -17.74 -20.77
C LEU A 256 16.68 -18.23 -22.18
N PHE A 257 15.71 -18.84 -22.86
CA PHE A 257 15.86 -19.26 -24.26
C PHE A 257 16.16 -18.06 -25.16
N TRP A 258 15.43 -16.96 -25.01
CA TRP A 258 15.64 -15.75 -25.81
C TRP A 258 16.97 -15.07 -25.50
N VAL A 259 17.39 -15.04 -24.23
CA VAL A 259 18.70 -14.50 -23.86
C VAL A 259 19.82 -15.34 -24.49
N LEU A 260 19.76 -16.67 -24.40
CA LEU A 260 20.75 -17.55 -25.03
C LEU A 260 20.74 -17.44 -26.55
N PHE A 261 19.56 -17.30 -27.16
CA PHE A 261 19.42 -17.12 -28.60
C PHE A 261 20.08 -15.82 -29.07
N ILE A 262 19.79 -14.69 -28.41
CA ILE A 262 20.40 -13.39 -28.72
C ILE A 262 21.91 -13.43 -28.52
N MET A 263 22.38 -14.04 -27.43
CA MET A 263 23.81 -14.21 -27.15
C MET A 263 24.51 -15.06 -28.22
N SER A 264 23.86 -16.14 -28.69
CA SER A 264 24.38 -16.98 -29.76
C SER A 264 24.48 -16.22 -31.08
N VAL A 265 23.45 -15.46 -31.47
CA VAL A 265 23.46 -14.62 -32.67
C VAL A 265 24.55 -13.56 -32.59
N ALA A 266 24.71 -12.90 -31.43
CA ALA A 266 25.77 -11.92 -31.21
C ALA A 266 27.17 -12.55 -31.34
N PHE A 267 27.36 -13.76 -30.78
CA PHE A 267 28.62 -14.49 -30.87
C PHE A 267 28.97 -14.89 -32.31
N ILE A 268 27.99 -15.34 -33.10
CA ILE A 268 28.16 -15.64 -34.53
C ILE A 268 28.58 -14.37 -35.29
N MET A 269 27.94 -13.23 -35.01
CA MET A 269 28.31 -11.96 -35.62
C MET A 269 29.76 -11.56 -35.29
N LEU A 270 30.20 -11.74 -34.04
CA LEU A 270 31.59 -11.47 -33.65
C LEU A 270 32.60 -12.38 -34.37
N ILE A 271 32.29 -13.68 -34.49
CA ILE A 271 33.14 -14.63 -35.22
C ILE A 271 33.23 -14.22 -36.69
N THR A 272 32.11 -13.91 -37.33
CA THR A 272 32.10 -13.53 -38.76
C THR A 272 32.91 -12.26 -39.02
N VAL A 273 32.81 -11.24 -38.15
CA VAL A 273 33.63 -10.03 -38.23
C VAL A 273 35.11 -10.33 -38.02
N SER A 274 35.45 -11.18 -37.04
CA SER A 274 36.83 -11.59 -36.75
C SER A 274 37.46 -12.33 -37.93
N ILE A 275 36.73 -13.27 -38.53
CA ILE A 275 37.17 -13.98 -39.73
C ILE A 275 37.32 -13.02 -40.91
N CYS A 276 36.38 -12.08 -41.11
CA CYS A 276 36.50 -11.09 -42.18
C CYS A 276 37.71 -10.15 -42.01
N HIS A 277 38.14 -9.88 -40.77
CA HIS A 277 39.34 -9.09 -40.50
C HIS A 277 40.63 -9.83 -40.89
N LEU A 278 40.63 -11.17 -40.83
CA LEU A 278 41.78 -11.99 -41.21
C LEU A 278 41.97 -12.10 -42.73
N PHE A 279 40.92 -11.83 -43.53
CA PHE A 279 40.98 -11.90 -44.99
C PHE A 279 40.83 -10.52 -45.65
N PRO A 280 41.90 -9.94 -46.24
CA PRO A 280 41.88 -8.57 -46.79
C PRO A 280 40.95 -8.37 -48.00
N ARG A 281 40.37 -9.44 -48.56
CA ARG A 281 39.39 -9.38 -49.66
C ARG A 281 37.95 -9.12 -49.19
N CYS A 282 37.66 -9.15 -47.88
CA CYS A 282 36.30 -8.98 -47.35
C CYS A 282 35.89 -7.53 -47.04
N ASN A 283 36.70 -6.52 -47.41
CA ASN A 283 36.43 -5.11 -47.10
C ASN A 283 35.04 -4.59 -47.57
N ARG A 284 34.49 -5.12 -48.67
CA ARG A 284 33.16 -4.72 -49.17
C ARG A 284 32.02 -5.11 -48.22
N ILE A 285 32.13 -6.23 -47.52
CA ILE A 285 31.07 -6.72 -46.63
C ILE A 285 31.08 -5.93 -45.31
N THR A 286 32.27 -5.64 -44.78
CA THR A 286 32.46 -4.84 -43.57
C THR A 286 31.88 -3.44 -43.71
N ASP A 287 31.99 -2.81 -44.88
CA ASP A 287 31.41 -1.49 -45.14
C ASP A 287 29.87 -1.53 -45.20
N THR A 288 29.30 -2.61 -45.71
CA THR A 288 27.83 -2.79 -45.76
C THR A 288 27.25 -2.99 -44.35
N VAL A 289 27.89 -3.84 -43.53
CA VAL A 289 27.49 -4.07 -42.12
C VAL A 289 27.65 -2.81 -41.28
N LYS A 290 28.73 -2.05 -41.47
CA LYS A 290 28.91 -0.73 -40.83
C LYS A 290 27.80 0.24 -41.22
N CYS A 291 27.34 0.24 -42.47
CA CYS A 291 26.27 1.13 -42.92
C CYS A 291 24.92 0.80 -42.25
N VAL A 292 24.58 -0.50 -42.17
CA VAL A 292 23.33 -0.95 -41.51
C VAL A 292 23.36 -0.65 -40.01
N LEU A 293 24.46 -0.94 -39.33
CA LEU A 293 24.60 -0.65 -37.88
C LEU A 293 24.63 0.84 -37.58
N ARG A 294 25.11 1.68 -38.50
CA ARG A 294 25.11 3.13 -38.36
C ARG A 294 23.72 3.74 -38.40
N HIS A 295 22.75 3.07 -39.04
CA HIS A 295 21.36 3.51 -39.04
C HIS A 295 20.63 3.16 -37.74
N THR A 296 20.96 2.04 -37.10
CA THR A 296 20.36 1.63 -35.83
C THR A 296 21.01 2.33 -34.62
N PHE A 297 22.32 2.58 -34.69
CA PHE A 297 23.06 3.33 -33.67
C PHE A 297 23.54 4.64 -34.26
N ASN A 298 22.68 5.66 -34.22
CA ASN A 298 23.05 7.02 -34.58
C ASN A 298 23.92 7.62 -33.44
N CYS A 299 25.13 7.07 -33.26
CA CYS A 299 26.05 7.46 -32.21
C CYS A 299 27.33 8.02 -32.84
N GLN A 300 27.75 9.17 -32.32
CA GLN A 300 28.81 10.00 -32.87
C GLN A 300 30.13 9.27 -33.09
N ARG A 301 30.79 9.70 -34.16
CA ARG A 301 32.10 9.28 -34.63
C ARG A 301 33.16 9.61 -33.56
N ASN A 302 33.43 8.68 -32.64
CA ASN A 302 34.74 8.53 -32.00
C ASN A 302 34.93 7.08 -31.50
N SER A 303 36.18 6.65 -31.59
CA SER A 303 36.75 5.29 -31.58
C SER A 303 36.57 4.47 -30.28
N TYR A 304 35.35 4.06 -29.95
CA TYR A 304 35.10 3.11 -28.84
C TYR A 304 34.11 1.99 -29.23
N PHE A 305 34.34 1.31 -30.35
CA PHE A 305 33.39 0.31 -30.87
C PHE A 305 33.22 -0.95 -30.00
N ALA A 306 34.21 -1.30 -29.16
CA ALA A 306 34.17 -2.50 -28.32
C ALA A 306 33.42 -2.30 -26.99
N GLN A 307 33.41 -1.09 -26.44
CA GLN A 307 32.73 -0.79 -25.16
C GLN A 307 31.20 -0.76 -25.30
N TYR A 308 30.68 -0.27 -26.43
CA TYR A 308 29.23 -0.12 -26.64
C TYR A 308 28.49 -1.43 -26.98
N GLN A 309 29.16 -2.47 -27.48
CA GLN A 309 28.50 -3.74 -27.78
C GLN A 309 28.11 -4.51 -26.50
N VAL A 310 28.95 -4.44 -25.47
CA VAL A 310 28.65 -5.05 -24.16
C VAL A 310 27.54 -4.27 -23.46
N SER A 311 27.58 -2.93 -23.51
CA SER A 311 26.52 -2.09 -22.94
C SER A 311 25.18 -2.22 -23.68
N GLY A 312 25.19 -2.35 -25.00
CA GLY A 312 23.97 -2.53 -25.81
C GLY A 312 23.30 -3.89 -25.56
N ALA A 313 24.09 -4.97 -25.44
CA ALA A 313 23.56 -6.28 -25.06
C ALA A 313 22.99 -6.27 -23.64
N LEU A 314 23.65 -5.56 -22.70
CA LEU A 314 23.16 -5.38 -21.32
C LEU A 314 21.83 -4.62 -21.29
N ILE A 315 21.69 -3.54 -22.08
CA ILE A 315 20.47 -2.73 -22.17
C ILE A 315 19.31 -3.54 -22.76
N ILE A 316 19.56 -4.35 -23.79
CA ILE A 316 18.52 -5.22 -24.40
C ILE A 316 18.09 -6.33 -23.41
N SER A 317 19.02 -6.87 -22.62
CA SER A 317 18.68 -7.84 -21.56
C SER A 317 17.90 -7.22 -20.39
N LEU A 318 18.14 -5.95 -20.06
CA LEU A 318 17.37 -5.21 -19.06
C LEU A 318 15.96 -4.88 -19.54
N ASP A 319 15.80 -4.53 -20.82
CA ASP A 319 14.49 -4.24 -21.42
C ASP A 319 13.63 -5.50 -21.55
N ALA A 320 14.25 -6.66 -21.82
CA ALA A 320 13.58 -7.95 -21.77
C ALA A 320 13.13 -8.32 -20.34
N LEU A 321 13.93 -8.00 -19.33
CA LEU A 321 13.60 -8.22 -17.91
C LEU A 321 12.40 -7.35 -17.47
N THR A 322 12.35 -6.08 -17.88
CA THR A 322 11.24 -5.16 -17.55
C THR A 322 9.93 -5.53 -18.26
N THR A 323 9.97 -6.10 -19.46
CA THR A 323 8.75 -6.66 -20.09
C THR A 323 8.17 -7.87 -19.36
N CYS A 324 8.96 -8.62 -18.59
CA CYS A 324 8.44 -9.72 -17.75
C CYS A 324 7.82 -9.24 -16.43
N VAL A 325 8.23 -8.07 -15.91
CA VAL A 325 7.67 -7.47 -14.68
C VAL A 325 6.28 -6.87 -14.92
N LYS A 326 5.84 -6.75 -16.18
CA LYS A 326 4.54 -6.21 -16.60
C LYS A 326 3.29 -7.02 -16.18
N HIS A 327 3.45 -8.03 -15.32
CA HIS A 327 2.34 -8.72 -14.66
C HIS A 327 2.16 -8.35 -13.18
N ALA A 328 2.96 -7.42 -12.64
CA ALA A 328 2.76 -6.87 -11.31
C ALA A 328 2.52 -5.35 -11.41
N ASP A 329 1.28 -4.97 -11.12
CA ASP A 329 0.70 -3.66 -10.79
C ASP A 329 1.22 -2.38 -11.50
N ASP A 330 0.27 -1.64 -12.06
CA ASP A 330 0.48 -0.35 -12.70
C ASP A 330 1.07 0.68 -11.70
N ASN A 331 2.20 1.30 -12.09
CA ASN A 331 2.99 2.34 -11.40
C ASN A 331 4.13 1.89 -10.45
N ALA A 332 5.08 1.12 -10.97
CA ALA A 332 6.40 0.95 -10.33
C ALA A 332 7.48 1.83 -10.97
N THR A 333 8.13 2.68 -10.18
CA THR A 333 9.41 3.34 -10.52
C THR A 333 10.56 2.46 -10.04
N ILE A 334 11.43 2.04 -10.97
CA ILE A 334 12.62 1.25 -10.66
C ILE A 334 13.83 2.15 -10.81
N THR A 335 14.57 2.33 -9.71
CA THR A 335 15.85 3.05 -9.69
C THR A 335 16.95 2.04 -9.40
N THR A 336 17.93 1.92 -10.30
CA THR A 336 19.09 1.03 -10.10
C THR A 336 20.38 1.83 -10.27
N ASP A 337 21.27 1.69 -9.28
CA ASP A 337 22.62 2.23 -9.36
C ASP A 337 23.51 1.19 -10.04
N ILE A 338 24.04 1.53 -11.22
CA ILE A 338 24.95 0.65 -11.97
C ILE A 338 26.37 1.16 -11.73
N VAL A 339 27.13 0.44 -10.91
CA VAL A 339 28.56 0.69 -10.71
C VAL A 339 29.34 -0.18 -11.69
N LEU A 340 29.98 0.44 -12.68
CA LEU A 340 30.81 -0.28 -13.66
C LEU A 340 32.21 -0.52 -13.07
N PRO A 341 32.72 -1.77 -13.01
CA PRO A 341 33.91 -2.09 -12.22
C PRO A 341 35.27 -1.76 -12.89
N TRP A 342 35.31 -1.03 -14.00
CA TRP A 342 36.54 -0.82 -14.77
C TRP A 342 36.68 0.63 -15.25
N THR A 343 37.01 1.54 -14.31
CA THR A 343 37.58 2.85 -14.63
C THR A 343 38.68 3.17 -13.63
N ASP A 344 39.92 3.23 -14.10
CA ASP A 344 41.04 3.71 -13.31
C ASP A 344 40.82 5.16 -12.85
N SER A 345 41.10 5.37 -11.56
CA SER A 345 41.35 6.61 -10.81
C SER A 345 40.35 7.77 -10.79
N ASN A 346 39.17 7.69 -11.42
CA ASN A 346 38.06 8.60 -11.12
C ASN A 346 36.72 7.85 -11.15
N GLN A 347 36.21 7.46 -9.98
CA GLN A 347 34.87 6.91 -9.83
C GLN A 347 33.83 7.98 -10.23
N GLN A 348 33.27 7.84 -11.43
CA GLN A 348 32.01 8.48 -11.79
C GLN A 348 30.89 7.47 -11.57
N SER A 349 30.05 7.69 -10.56
CA SER A 349 28.78 6.98 -10.44
C SER A 349 27.77 7.61 -11.40
N PHE A 350 27.11 6.76 -12.19
CA PHE A 350 26.02 7.20 -13.05
C PHE A 350 24.71 6.74 -12.44
N GLN A 351 23.87 7.68 -12.02
CA GLN A 351 22.49 7.36 -11.67
C GLN A 351 21.63 7.36 -12.93
N VAL A 352 21.05 6.20 -13.24
CA VAL A 352 20.09 6.06 -14.34
C VAL A 352 18.71 5.88 -13.72
N GLN A 353 17.90 6.93 -13.80
CA GLN A 353 16.51 6.89 -13.38
C GLN A 353 15.63 6.53 -14.58
N ILE A 354 14.98 5.36 -14.52
CA ILE A 354 14.03 4.92 -15.55
C ILE A 354 12.61 5.19 -15.04
N ILE A 355 11.94 6.16 -15.64
CA ILE A 355 10.54 6.50 -15.32
C ILE A 355 9.65 5.79 -16.34
N LEU A 356 8.91 4.79 -15.88
CA LEU A 356 7.91 4.10 -16.69
C LEU A 356 6.59 4.89 -16.60
N LEU A 357 6.28 5.65 -17.65
CA LEU A 357 5.00 6.32 -17.77
C LEU A 357 3.97 5.34 -18.34
N GLY A 358 2.78 5.29 -17.71
CA GLY A 358 1.67 4.43 -18.13
C GLY A 358 1.22 4.69 -19.58
N PRO A 359 0.48 3.75 -20.20
CA PRO A 359 0.13 3.83 -21.61
C PRO A 359 -0.77 5.03 -21.91
N HIS A 360 -0.30 5.96 -22.75
CA HIS A 360 -1.15 6.97 -23.39
C HIS A 360 -1.69 6.44 -24.72
N THR A 361 -3.02 6.43 -24.87
CA THR A 361 -3.68 6.15 -26.16
C THR A 361 -3.94 7.44 -26.92
N ILE A 362 -3.20 7.64 -28.01
CA ILE A 362 -3.51 8.65 -29.03
C ILE A 362 -3.61 7.90 -30.36
N GLY A 363 -4.81 7.87 -30.96
CA GLY A 363 -5.02 7.30 -32.29
C GLY A 363 -4.96 5.76 -32.40
N GLY A 364 -5.31 5.01 -31.35
CA GLY A 364 -5.44 3.55 -31.42
C GLY A 364 -4.12 2.77 -31.44
N PHE A 365 -2.96 3.43 -31.41
CA PHE A 365 -1.66 2.81 -31.19
C PHE A 365 -1.17 3.09 -29.77
N ARG A 366 -0.76 2.03 -29.04
CA ARG A 366 -0.10 2.17 -27.74
C ARG A 366 1.39 2.43 -27.98
N HIS A 367 1.86 3.63 -27.66
CA HIS A 367 3.29 3.96 -27.64
C HIS A 367 3.80 4.00 -26.19
N MET A 368 4.97 3.41 -25.96
CA MET A 368 5.69 3.53 -24.70
C MET A 368 6.76 4.61 -24.88
N VAL A 369 6.71 5.65 -24.05
CA VAL A 369 7.69 6.74 -24.09
C VAL A 369 8.63 6.57 -22.91
N CYS A 370 9.88 6.19 -23.17
CA CYS A 370 10.94 6.16 -22.17
C CYS A 370 11.72 7.48 -22.22
N HIS A 371 11.70 8.22 -21.11
CA HIS A 371 12.59 9.37 -20.92
C HIS A 371 13.82 8.96 -20.13
N LEU A 372 14.99 9.00 -20.78
CA LEU A 372 16.29 8.88 -20.13
C LEU A 372 16.78 10.25 -19.71
N ARG A 373 16.94 10.47 -18.41
CA ARG A 373 17.55 11.68 -17.87
C ARG A 373 18.90 11.32 -17.28
N SER A 374 19.98 11.82 -17.88
CA SER A 374 21.31 11.77 -17.26
C SER A 374 21.36 12.84 -16.18
N VAL A 375 21.52 12.42 -14.93
CA VAL A 375 21.84 13.33 -13.82
C VAL A 375 23.33 13.16 -13.55
N LYS A 376 24.11 14.20 -13.86
CA LYS A 376 25.52 14.29 -13.46
C LYS A 376 25.53 14.80 -12.02
N SER A 377 26.10 14.02 -11.10
CA SER A 377 26.47 14.52 -9.77
C SER A 377 27.75 15.35 -9.85
#